data_AF-A0A416G319-F1
#
_entry.id   AF-A0A416G319-F1
#
_cell.length_a   1.000
_cell.length_b   1.000
_cell.length_c   1.000
_cell.angle_alpha   90.00
_cell.angle_beta   90.00
_cell.angle_gamma   90.00
#
_symmetry.space_group_name_H-M   'P 1'
#
loop_
_entity.id
_entity.type
_entity.pdbx_description
1 polymer ?
#
loop_
_entity_poly.entity_id
_entity_poly.type
_entity_poly.pdbx_seq_one_letter_code
_entity_poly.pdbx_strand_id
1 'polypeptide(L)'
;MLTLNEQEETAIDKIISAISDYIQIEPMQITTASVLSFPGLEIKQNQRQVFQDGEEVSLTRLEYSTLVYLASNPGIVLTRTQIFEAVWNMESESCQSSVANVIYNLRKKIESDSRKPIYIKTVLGMGYKFASGE
;
A
#
# COMPACT_ATOMS: atom_id res chain seq x y z
N MET A 1 14.08 -20.14 6.56
CA MET A 1 13.85 -20.15 5.10
C MET A 1 14.30 -21.50 4.59
N LEU A 2 13.37 -22.36 4.15
CA LEU A 2 13.74 -23.59 3.44
C LEU A 2 14.18 -23.15 2.03
N THR A 3 15.47 -23.21 1.75
CA THR A 3 16.01 -22.96 0.41
C THR A 3 16.08 -24.29 -0.33
N LEU A 4 15.41 -24.37 -1.47
CA LEU A 4 15.48 -25.54 -2.34
C LEU A 4 16.85 -25.60 -3.02
N ASN A 5 17.32 -26.80 -3.33
CA ASN A 5 18.52 -27.00 -4.14
C ASN A 5 18.18 -27.11 -5.64
N GLU A 6 19.19 -27.01 -6.51
CA GLU A 6 19.00 -27.03 -7.97
C GLU A 6 18.30 -28.31 -8.48
N GLN A 7 18.51 -29.45 -7.82
CA GLN A 7 17.87 -30.71 -8.21
C GLN A 7 16.37 -30.71 -7.86
N GLU A 8 16.00 -30.13 -6.72
CA GLU A 8 14.62 -29.97 -6.28
C GLU A 8 13.86 -29.00 -7.20
N GLU A 9 14.47 -27.88 -7.58
CA GLU A 9 13.89 -26.93 -8.55
C GLU A 9 13.65 -27.59 -9.90
N THR A 10 14.66 -28.30 -10.42
CA THR A 10 14.55 -29.03 -11.69
C THR A 10 13.45 -30.10 -11.66
N ALA A 11 13.26 -30.77 -10.52
CA ALA A 11 12.21 -31.77 -10.35
C ALA A 11 10.81 -31.14 -10.37
N ILE A 12 10.64 -29.99 -9.72
CA ILE A 12 9.39 -29.24 -9.70
C ILE A 12 9.00 -28.76 -11.10
N ASP A 13 9.94 -28.20 -11.87
CA ASP A 13 9.67 -27.73 -13.23
C ASP A 13 9.20 -28.86 -14.16
N LYS A 14 9.80 -30.04 -14.04
CA LYS A 14 9.38 -31.24 -14.79
C LYS A 14 7.98 -31.70 -14.40
N ILE A 15 7.66 -31.67 -13.11
CA ILE A 15 6.32 -32.03 -12.62
C ILE A 15 5.28 -31.04 -13.13
N ILE A 16 5.55 -29.73 -13.04
CA ILE A 16 4.65 -28.68 -13.53
C ILE A 16 4.41 -28.85 -15.03
N SER A 17 5.48 -29.02 -15.82
CA SER A 17 5.38 -29.24 -17.26
C SER A 17 4.56 -30.48 -17.61
N ALA A 18 4.75 -31.59 -16.88
CA ALA A 18 4.04 -32.84 -17.15
C ALA A 18 2.54 -32.75 -16.81
N ILE A 19 2.15 -31.94 -15.83
CA ILE A 19 0.73 -31.81 -15.42
C ILE A 19 0.02 -30.71 -16.21
N SER A 20 0.73 -29.65 -16.63
CA SER A 20 0.15 -28.52 -17.38
C SER A 20 -0.46 -28.92 -18.73
N ASP A 21 -0.03 -30.05 -19.30
CA ASP A 21 -0.59 -30.60 -20.55
C ASP A 21 -1.98 -31.21 -20.36
N TYR A 22 -2.33 -31.58 -19.12
CA TYR A 22 -3.61 -32.25 -18.78
C TYR A 22 -4.56 -31.34 -18.00
N ILE A 23 -4.03 -30.34 -17.31
CA ILE A 23 -4.79 -29.40 -16.46
C ILE A 23 -4.24 -28.00 -16.72
N GLN A 24 -5.12 -27.01 -16.89
CA GLN A 24 -4.73 -25.60 -16.86
C GLN A 24 -4.27 -25.26 -15.43
N ILE A 25 -2.97 -25.38 -15.18
CA ILE A 25 -2.35 -24.99 -13.92
C ILE A 25 -1.54 -23.74 -14.21
N GLU A 26 -2.05 -22.59 -13.76
CA GLU A 26 -1.20 -21.43 -13.62
C GLU A 26 -0.38 -21.62 -12.33
N PRO A 27 0.96 -21.63 -12.40
CA PRO A 27 1.77 -21.64 -11.18
C PRO A 27 1.39 -20.40 -10.38
N MET A 28 0.73 -20.60 -9.25
CA MET A 28 0.44 -19.53 -8.32
C MET A 28 1.76 -19.12 -7.68
N GLN A 29 2.45 -18.16 -8.30
CA GLN A 29 3.58 -17.50 -7.68
C GLN A 29 3.06 -16.90 -6.37
N ILE A 30 3.56 -17.40 -5.24
CA ILE A 30 3.39 -16.70 -3.97
C ILE A 30 4.01 -15.32 -4.22
N THR A 31 3.18 -14.31 -4.40
CA THR A 31 3.65 -12.96 -4.66
C THR A 31 4.53 -12.57 -3.48
N THR A 32 5.84 -12.49 -3.73
CA THR A 32 6.82 -11.96 -2.78
C THR A 32 6.24 -10.69 -2.21
N ALA A 33 6.10 -10.63 -0.89
CA ALA A 33 5.31 -9.64 -0.18
C ALA A 33 5.41 -8.24 -0.83
N SER A 34 4.30 -7.66 -1.28
CA SER A 34 4.32 -6.28 -1.78
C SER A 34 4.47 -5.35 -0.58
N VAL A 35 5.72 -5.05 -0.28
CA VAL A 35 6.12 -4.12 0.77
C VAL A 35 6.45 -2.79 0.10
N LEU A 36 5.77 -1.73 0.50
CA LEU A 36 6.17 -0.36 0.16
C LEU A 36 7.06 0.14 1.30
N SER A 37 8.31 0.49 0.99
CA SER A 37 9.29 0.96 1.97
C SER A 37 9.71 2.40 1.65
N PHE A 38 9.60 3.25 2.66
CA PHE A 38 10.04 4.64 2.67
C PHE A 38 10.88 4.88 3.92
N PRO A 39 11.68 5.96 4.01
CA PRO A 39 12.51 6.23 5.19
C PRO A 39 11.64 6.30 6.44
N GLY A 40 11.75 5.32 7.34
CA GLY A 40 10.97 5.26 8.58
C GLY A 40 9.52 4.81 8.43
N LEU A 41 9.05 4.38 7.24
CA LEU A 41 7.69 3.90 7.04
C LEU A 41 7.66 2.66 6.14
N GLU A 42 7.10 1.56 6.64
CA GLU A 42 6.90 0.32 5.89
C GLU A 42 5.42 -0.05 5.83
N ILE A 43 4.95 -0.46 4.66
CA ILE A 43 3.57 -0.91 4.44
C ILE A 43 3.62 -2.33 3.87
N LYS A 44 3.28 -3.32 4.70
CA LYS A 44 3.21 -4.73 4.30
C LYS A 44 1.80 -5.04 3.78
N GLN A 45 1.58 -4.89 2.48
CA GLN A 45 0.21 -4.85 1.95
C GLN A 45 -0.55 -6.17 2.12
N ASN A 46 0.14 -7.31 1.94
CA ASN A 46 -0.45 -8.65 2.11
C ASN A 46 -0.88 -8.93 3.56
N GLN A 47 -0.20 -8.32 4.53
CA GLN A 47 -0.50 -8.46 5.96
C GLN A 47 -1.44 -7.36 6.45
N ARG A 48 -1.67 -6.33 5.63
CA ARG A 48 -2.41 -5.12 5.99
C ARG A 48 -1.82 -4.41 7.22
N GLN A 49 -0.50 -4.47 7.37
CA GLN A 49 0.25 -3.89 8.48
C GLN A 49 1.09 -2.70 8.02
N VAL A 50 1.24 -1.72 8.91
CA VAL A 50 2.03 -0.52 8.70
C VAL A 50 2.96 -0.36 9.88
N PHE A 51 4.23 -0.06 9.62
CA PHE A 51 5.25 0.16 10.63
C PHE A 51 5.84 1.55 10.46
N GLN A 52 5.97 2.29 11.54
CA GLN A 52 6.71 3.55 11.59
C GLN A 52 7.94 3.35 12.49
N ASP A 53 9.13 3.58 11.94
CA ASP A 53 10.41 3.39 12.63
C ASP A 53 10.54 2.00 13.31
N GLY A 54 9.94 0.97 12.68
CA GLY A 54 9.94 -0.42 13.17
C GLY A 54 8.77 -0.77 14.11
N GLU A 55 8.00 0.22 14.59
CA GLU A 55 6.86 0.01 15.48
C GLU A 55 5.55 -0.10 14.70
N GLU A 56 4.69 -1.07 15.02
CA GLU A 56 3.43 -1.27 14.30
C GLU A 56 2.42 -0.15 14.62
N VAL A 57 1.86 0.45 13.57
CA VAL A 57 0.88 1.53 13.66
C VAL A 57 -0.51 1.00 13.31
N SER A 58 -1.42 1.03 14.28
CA SER A 58 -2.81 0.62 14.08
C SER A 58 -3.63 1.66 13.30
N LEU A 59 -4.00 1.32 12.07
CA LEU A 59 -4.84 2.12 11.19
C LEU A 59 -6.25 1.53 11.03
N THR A 60 -7.25 2.39 10.95
CA THR A 60 -8.62 2.01 10.54
C THR A 60 -8.63 1.56 9.08
N ARG A 61 -9.74 0.95 8.63
CA ARG A 61 -9.92 0.54 7.23
C ARG A 61 -9.62 1.67 6.25
N LEU A 62 -10.20 2.84 6.49
CA LEU A 62 -10.10 4.00 5.60
C LEU A 62 -8.71 4.64 5.65
N GLU A 63 -8.13 4.82 6.85
CA GLU A 63 -6.76 5.33 6.99
C GLU A 63 -5.75 4.46 6.25
N TYR A 64 -5.82 3.14 6.42
CA TYR A 64 -4.95 2.21 5.72
C TYR A 64 -5.14 2.31 4.20
N SER A 65 -6.39 2.26 3.72
CA SER A 65 -6.68 2.32 2.29
C SER A 65 -6.23 3.66 1.68
N THR A 66 -6.42 4.78 2.38
CA THR A 66 -5.91 6.10 1.96
C THR A 66 -4.39 6.12 1.90
N LEU A 67 -3.70 5.56 2.93
CA LEU A 67 -2.25 5.49 2.94
C LEU A 67 -1.72 4.69 1.76
N VAL A 68 -2.25 3.47 1.54
CA VAL A 68 -1.84 2.62 0.41
C VAL A 68 -2.09 3.31 -0.91
N TYR A 69 -3.27 3.90 -1.11
CA TYR A 69 -3.61 4.57 -2.37
C TYR A 69 -2.65 5.72 -2.68
N LEU A 70 -2.30 6.53 -1.68
CA LEU A 70 -1.33 7.62 -1.82
C LEU A 70 0.09 7.08 -2.03
N ALA A 71 0.53 6.11 -1.21
CA ALA A 71 1.89 5.56 -1.22
C ALA A 71 2.19 4.72 -2.47
N SER A 72 1.18 4.12 -3.09
CA SER A 72 1.30 3.46 -4.40
C SER A 72 1.41 4.45 -5.57
N ASN A 73 1.18 5.74 -5.33
CA ASN A 73 1.27 6.82 -6.32
C ASN A 73 2.21 7.95 -5.84
N PRO A 74 3.49 7.64 -5.51
CA PRO A 74 4.41 8.63 -4.97
C PRO A 74 4.67 9.76 -5.97
N GLY A 75 4.69 11.00 -5.48
CA GLY A 75 4.90 12.19 -6.30
C GLY A 75 3.67 12.67 -7.08
N ILE A 76 2.60 11.87 -7.17
CA ILE A 76 1.38 12.22 -7.90
C ILE A 76 0.43 13.00 -6.97
N VAL A 77 -0.12 14.10 -7.48
CA VAL A 77 -1.16 14.87 -6.78
C VAL A 77 -2.49 14.20 -7.03
N LEU A 78 -3.11 13.67 -5.99
CA LEU A 78 -4.42 13.06 -6.02
C LEU A 78 -5.46 14.03 -5.43
N THR A 79 -6.52 14.28 -6.18
CA THR A 79 -7.60 15.18 -5.73
C THR A 79 -8.40 14.54 -4.59
N ARG A 80 -9.12 15.37 -3.84
CA ARG A 80 -9.98 14.86 -2.76
C ARG A 80 -11.04 13.88 -3.29
N THR A 81 -11.62 14.18 -4.46
CA THR A 81 -12.59 13.32 -5.12
C THR A 81 -11.98 11.97 -5.52
N GLN A 82 -10.80 11.98 -6.15
CA GLN A 82 -10.10 10.73 -6.52
C GLN A 82 -9.79 9.85 -5.31
N ILE A 83 -9.31 10.46 -4.22
CA ILE A 83 -9.03 9.73 -2.97
C ILE A 83 -10.31 9.15 -2.38
N PHE A 84 -11.41 9.92 -2.40
CA PHE A 84 -12.68 9.44 -1.89
C PHE A 84 -13.20 8.25 -2.70
N GLU A 85 -13.27 8.40 -4.03
CA GLU A 85 -13.76 7.35 -4.93
C GLU A 85 -12.96 6.06 -4.77
N ALA A 86 -11.63 6.15 -4.72
CA ALA A 86 -10.75 5.00 -4.57
C ALA A 86 -10.86 4.30 -3.19
N VAL A 87 -11.17 5.04 -2.13
CA VAL A 87 -11.14 4.51 -0.75
C VAL A 87 -12.53 4.10 -0.26
N TRP A 88 -13.58 4.82 -0.67
CA TRP A 88 -14.98 4.53 -0.34
C TRP A 88 -15.68 3.67 -1.39
N ASN A 89 -15.14 3.54 -2.61
CA ASN A 89 -15.78 2.87 -3.75
C ASN A 89 -17.15 3.48 -4.08
N MET A 90 -17.24 4.81 -4.03
CA MET A 90 -18.47 5.57 -4.26
C MET A 90 -18.15 6.92 -4.90
N GLU A 91 -19.00 7.37 -5.82
CA GLU A 91 -18.94 8.72 -6.37
C GLU A 91 -19.66 9.70 -5.43
N SER A 92 -19.04 10.86 -5.15
CA SER A 92 -19.67 11.91 -4.35
C SER A 92 -18.97 13.26 -4.49
N GLU A 93 -19.74 14.31 -4.74
CA GLU A 93 -19.24 15.69 -4.74
C GLU A 93 -19.06 16.28 -3.33
N SER A 94 -19.69 15.69 -2.30
CA SER A 94 -19.71 16.19 -0.92
C SER A 94 -18.69 15.51 0.01
N CYS A 95 -17.68 14.85 -0.55
CA CYS A 95 -16.71 14.03 0.19
C CYS A 95 -15.55 14.78 0.86
N GLN A 96 -15.44 16.10 0.66
CA GLN A 96 -14.23 16.85 0.98
C GLN A 96 -13.83 16.78 2.47
N SER A 97 -14.82 16.84 3.37
CA SER A 97 -14.60 16.78 4.82
C SER A 97 -14.18 15.39 5.28
N SER A 98 -14.75 14.33 4.71
CA SER A 98 -14.42 12.93 5.03
C SER A 98 -12.95 12.61 4.72
N VAL A 99 -12.48 12.99 3.52
CA VAL A 99 -11.07 12.78 3.14
C VAL A 99 -10.14 13.60 4.04
N ALA A 100 -10.47 14.87 4.30
CA ALA A 100 -9.66 15.71 5.19
C ALA A 100 -9.54 15.12 6.61
N ASN A 101 -10.63 14.60 7.16
CA ASN A 101 -10.64 13.95 8.49
C ASN A 101 -9.77 12.68 8.51
N VAL A 102 -9.85 11.84 7.48
CA VAL A 102 -8.99 10.64 7.38
C VAL A 102 -7.53 11.02 7.24
N ILE A 103 -7.19 12.01 6.40
CA ILE A 103 -5.81 12.49 6.27
C ILE A 103 -5.29 13.08 7.58
N TYR A 104 -6.11 13.85 8.30
CA TYR A 104 -5.76 14.41 9.60
C TYR A 104 -5.43 13.30 10.62
N ASN A 105 -6.29 12.29 10.76
CA ASN A 105 -6.05 11.20 11.68
C ASN A 105 -4.88 10.32 11.26
N LEU A 106 -4.72 10.06 9.96
CA LEU A 106 -3.60 9.31 9.42
C LEU A 106 -2.27 10.00 9.73
N ARG A 107 -2.16 11.32 9.50
CA ARG A 107 -0.95 12.08 9.83
C ARG A 107 -0.61 12.04 11.31
N LYS A 108 -1.60 12.06 12.20
CA LYS A 108 -1.35 11.92 13.64
C LYS A 108 -0.74 10.57 14.04
N LYS A 109 -0.85 9.56 13.18
CA LYS A 109 -0.40 8.19 13.45
C LYS A 109 0.91 7.83 12.77
N ILE A 110 1.22 8.43 11.62
CA ILE A 110 2.40 8.05 10.81
C ILE A 110 3.44 9.17 10.67
N GLU A 111 3.11 10.40 11.06
CA GLU A 111 4.02 11.53 10.97
C GLU A 111 4.58 11.84 12.36
N SER A 112 5.84 12.24 12.44
CA SER A 112 6.46 12.72 13.68
C SER A 112 5.83 14.03 14.18
N ASP A 113 5.51 14.95 13.26
CA ASP A 113 4.67 16.14 13.52
C ASP A 113 3.58 16.25 12.45
N SER A 114 2.33 16.04 12.83
CA SER A 114 1.18 16.12 11.92
C SER A 114 0.97 17.49 11.28
N ARG A 115 1.52 18.56 11.85
CA ARG A 115 1.48 19.92 11.28
C ARG A 115 2.60 20.17 10.26
N LYS A 116 3.65 19.35 10.29
CA LYS A 116 4.78 19.37 9.36
C LYS A 116 4.95 17.98 8.73
N PRO A 117 3.92 17.48 8.02
CA PRO A 117 3.93 16.12 7.50
C PRO A 117 5.08 15.93 6.50
N ILE A 118 5.81 14.83 6.60
CA ILE A 118 6.88 14.42 5.67
C ILE A 118 6.34 13.51 4.57
N TYR A 119 5.39 12.61 4.87
CA TYR A 119 4.85 11.67 3.88
C TYR A 119 3.67 12.25 3.13
N ILE A 120 2.64 12.73 3.81
CA ILE A 120 1.40 13.17 3.16
C ILE A 120 1.39 14.68 3.11
N LYS A 121 1.76 15.27 1.96
CA LYS A 121 1.76 16.72 1.76
C LYS A 121 0.41 17.22 1.25
N THR A 122 -0.02 18.38 1.72
CA THR A 122 -1.19 19.08 1.15
C THR A 122 -0.74 19.91 -0.05
N VAL A 123 -1.42 19.75 -1.18
CA VAL A 123 -1.27 20.65 -2.33
C VAL A 123 -2.49 21.57 -2.34
N LEU A 124 -2.29 22.84 -1.99
CA LEU A 124 -3.37 23.80 -1.75
C LEU A 124 -4.28 23.92 -2.98
N GLY A 125 -5.60 23.87 -2.77
CA GLY A 125 -6.60 23.91 -3.83
C GLY A 125 -6.75 22.63 -4.66
N MET A 126 -5.82 21.68 -4.58
CA MET A 126 -5.78 20.49 -5.45
C MET A 126 -6.12 19.21 -4.69
N GLY A 127 -5.42 18.93 -3.59
CA GLY A 127 -5.57 17.65 -2.88
C GLY A 127 -4.34 17.28 -2.07
N TYR A 128 -3.93 16.03 -2.17
CA TYR A 128 -2.83 15.46 -1.38
C TYR A 128 -1.83 14.73 -2.28
N LYS A 129 -0.57 14.71 -1.84
CA LYS A 129 0.53 14.03 -2.52
C LYS A 129 1.31 13.23 -1.50
N PHE A 130 1.63 11.98 -1.83
CA PHE A 130 2.62 11.22 -1.08
C PHE A 130 4.02 11.63 -1.52
N ALA A 131 4.86 12.02 -0.56
CA ALA A 131 6.28 12.27 -0.73
C ALA A 131 7.04 11.12 -0.10
N SER A 132 8.10 10.67 -0.77
CA SER A 132 8.88 9.48 -0.40
C SER A 132 9.74 9.65 0.86
N GLY A 133 9.43 10.62 1.73
CA GLY A 133 10.19 10.91 2.95
C GLY A 133 11.41 11.82 2.78
N GLU A 134 11.49 12.60 1.70
CA GLU A 134 12.48 13.67 1.49
C GLU A 134 11.97 15.06 1.92
#